data_AF-A0A812DM00-F1
#
_entry.id   AF-A0A812DM00-F1
#
_cell.length_a   1.000
_cell.length_b   1.000
_cell.length_c   1.000
_cell.angle_alpha   90.00
_cell.angle_beta   90.00
_cell.angle_gamma   90.00
#
_symmetry.space_group_name_H-M   'P 1'
#
loop_
_entity.id
_entity.type
_entity.pdbx_description
1 polymer ?
#
loop_
_entity_poly.entity_id
_entity_poly.type
_entity_poly.pdbx_seq_one_letter_code
_entity_poly.pdbx_strand_id
1 'polypeptide(L)'
;MSQEDKIRSLLFKDPITEEETASLHMPDNYLCEACLGVTHCLEKVFQRIDERHTKRKLTESSIVEAVENLCRNEELWHEYGLKEVDGKKKLSGPGLDADSVIGMHMSGKHWPFRMMDFCWKLIGDTEDVELYKIFKEGKLNKTLCYGGKRSYCKEQIKTEL
;
A
#
# COMPACT_ATOMS: atom_id res chain seq x y z
N MET A 1 -27.06 12.30 23.08
CA MET A 1 -26.42 12.21 21.75
C MET A 1 -27.17 13.15 20.82
N SER A 2 -26.46 14.09 20.18
CA SER A 2 -27.11 15.13 19.37
C SER A 2 -27.56 14.59 18.01
N GLN A 3 -28.50 15.28 17.37
CA GLN A 3 -29.02 14.94 16.05
C GLN A 3 -27.93 15.06 14.95
N GLU A 4 -26.93 15.92 15.19
CA GLU A 4 -25.77 16.10 14.30
C GLU A 4 -24.84 14.88 14.32
N ASP A 5 -24.65 14.25 15.50
CA ASP A 5 -23.85 13.02 15.63
C ASP A 5 -24.46 11.84 14.86
N LYS A 6 -25.80 11.78 14.78
CA LYS A 6 -26.53 10.75 14.02
C LYS A 6 -26.41 10.95 12.50
N ILE A 7 -26.44 12.20 12.03
CA ILE A 7 -26.26 12.52 10.60
C ILE A 7 -24.82 12.23 10.18
N ARG A 8 -23.85 12.57 11.04
CA ARG A 8 -22.44 12.19 10.87
C ARG A 8 -22.29 10.67 10.77
N SER A 9 -22.85 9.92 11.73
CA SER A 9 -22.85 8.46 11.74
C SER A 9 -23.50 7.82 10.50
N LEU A 10 -24.57 8.42 9.95
CA LEU A 10 -25.27 7.90 8.77
C LEU A 10 -24.55 8.20 7.44
N LEU A 11 -23.77 9.28 7.37
CA LEU A 11 -22.90 9.60 6.23
C LEU A 11 -21.58 8.80 6.26
N PHE A 12 -21.17 8.33 7.44
CA PHE A 12 -19.97 7.51 7.64
C PHE A 12 -20.27 6.04 7.92
N LYS A 13 -21.07 5.38 7.07
CA LYS A 13 -20.96 3.92 6.97
C LYS A 13 -19.61 3.59 6.32
N ASP A 14 -18.56 3.63 7.14
CA ASP A 14 -17.30 2.99 6.78
C ASP A 14 -17.61 1.54 6.39
N PRO A 15 -17.06 1.02 5.29
CA PRO A 15 -17.19 -0.40 4.94
C PRO A 15 -16.43 -1.32 5.92
N ILE A 16 -15.85 -0.73 6.97
CA ILE A 16 -15.06 -1.36 8.02
C ILE A 16 -16.02 -1.75 9.14
N THR A 17 -16.08 -3.03 9.48
CA THR A 17 -16.85 -3.57 10.60
C THR A 17 -16.32 -3.06 11.95
N GLU A 18 -17.12 -3.16 13.00
CA GLU A 18 -16.70 -2.76 14.36
C GLU A 18 -15.43 -3.51 14.83
N GLU A 19 -15.31 -4.79 14.45
CA GLU A 19 -14.13 -5.62 14.69
C GLU A 19 -12.90 -5.11 13.92
N GLU A 20 -13.07 -4.79 12.64
CA GLU A 20 -11.99 -4.24 11.82
C GLU A 20 -11.55 -2.85 12.30
N THR A 21 -12.40 -2.07 12.98
CA THR A 21 -11.97 -0.78 13.58
C THR A 21 -10.92 -0.94 14.67
N ALA A 22 -10.86 -2.09 15.35
CA ALA A 22 -9.85 -2.39 16.38
C ALA A 22 -8.62 -3.14 15.82
N SER A 23 -8.73 -3.67 14.59
CA SER A 23 -7.69 -4.46 13.95
C SER A 23 -6.61 -3.58 13.30
N LEU A 24 -5.36 -4.00 13.44
CA LEU A 24 -4.21 -3.46 12.68
C LEU A 24 -4.06 -4.13 11.31
N HIS A 25 -4.90 -5.11 10.97
CA HIS A 25 -4.89 -5.72 9.64
C HIS A 25 -5.53 -4.79 8.61
N MET A 26 -4.99 -4.83 7.39
CA MET A 26 -5.57 -4.12 6.25
C MET A 26 -6.96 -4.70 5.91
N PRO A 27 -8.03 -3.88 5.85
CA PRO A 27 -9.35 -4.37 5.45
C PRO A 27 -9.36 -4.83 3.99
N ASP A 28 -10.19 -5.83 3.70
CA ASP A 28 -10.21 -6.53 2.41
C ASP A 28 -10.44 -5.59 1.22
N ASN A 29 -11.29 -4.59 1.39
CA ASN A 29 -11.64 -3.64 0.36
C ASN A 29 -10.54 -2.61 0.02
N TYR A 30 -9.42 -2.62 0.75
CA TYR A 30 -8.25 -1.77 0.51
C TYR A 30 -6.97 -2.57 0.22
N LEU A 31 -7.04 -3.91 0.15
CA LEU A 31 -5.85 -4.75 -0.06
C LEU A 31 -5.17 -4.49 -1.41
N CYS A 32 -5.95 -4.25 -2.46
CA CYS A 32 -5.39 -3.95 -3.78
C CYS A 32 -4.61 -2.63 -3.74
N GLU A 33 -5.22 -1.55 -3.23
CA GLU A 33 -4.54 -0.26 -3.08
C GLU A 33 -3.34 -0.36 -2.14
N ALA A 34 -3.44 -1.08 -1.03
CA ALA A 34 -2.31 -1.31 -0.14
C ALA A 34 -1.14 -1.99 -0.86
N CYS A 35 -1.43 -3.01 -1.68
CA CYS A 35 -0.42 -3.67 -2.51
C CYS A 35 0.23 -2.72 -3.50
N LEU A 36 -0.56 -1.92 -4.22
CA LEU A 36 -0.05 -0.97 -5.19
C LEU A 36 0.83 0.08 -4.52
N GLY A 37 0.43 0.60 -3.36
CA GLY A 37 1.18 1.58 -2.58
C GLY A 37 2.53 1.04 -2.09
N VAL A 38 2.53 -0.11 -1.41
CA VAL A 38 3.78 -0.74 -0.94
C VAL A 38 4.69 -1.08 -2.12
N THR A 39 4.16 -1.65 -3.19
CA THR A 39 4.93 -1.98 -4.40
C THR A 39 5.55 -0.72 -5.00
N HIS A 40 4.81 0.38 -5.11
CA HIS A 40 5.33 1.64 -5.60
C HIS A 40 6.52 2.13 -4.74
N CYS A 41 6.38 2.10 -3.42
CA CYS A 41 7.47 2.47 -2.51
C CYS A 41 8.68 1.54 -2.66
N LEU A 42 8.47 0.24 -2.86
CA LEU A 42 9.52 -0.75 -3.09
C LEU A 42 10.27 -0.48 -4.40
N GLU A 43 9.56 -0.15 -5.49
CA GLU A 43 10.17 0.28 -6.75
C GLU A 43 11.05 1.52 -6.55
N LYS A 44 10.60 2.51 -5.77
CA LYS A 44 11.40 3.71 -5.45
C LYS A 44 12.65 3.38 -4.66
N VAL A 45 12.58 2.44 -3.72
CA VAL A 45 13.74 1.97 -2.96
C VAL A 45 14.75 1.31 -3.91
N PHE A 46 14.31 0.40 -4.77
CA PHE A 46 15.20 -0.27 -5.71
C PHE A 46 15.77 0.66 -6.79
N GLN A 47 15.01 1.66 -7.25
CA GLN A 47 15.54 2.73 -8.11
C GLN A 47 16.68 3.49 -7.43
N ARG A 48 16.53 3.86 -6.15
CA ARG A 48 17.60 4.54 -5.39
C ARG A 48 18.83 3.65 -5.19
N ILE A 49 18.63 2.34 -5.04
CA ILE A 49 19.74 1.36 -5.00
C ILE A 49 20.48 1.38 -6.33
N ASP A 50 19.78 1.25 -7.46
CA ASP A 50 20.37 1.29 -8.80
C ASP A 50 21.20 2.56 -9.01
N GLU A 51 20.66 3.73 -8.65
CA GLU A 51 21.33 5.02 -8.78
C GLU A 51 22.64 5.09 -7.97
N ARG A 52 22.60 4.65 -6.70
CA ARG A 52 23.76 4.66 -5.79
C ARG A 52 24.83 3.63 -6.17
N HIS A 53 24.42 2.50 -6.74
CA HIS A 53 25.30 1.36 -7.02
C HIS A 53 25.83 1.32 -8.46
N THR A 54 25.60 2.36 -9.27
CA THR A 54 26.30 2.55 -10.56
C THR A 54 27.83 2.51 -10.44
N LYS A 55 28.39 2.78 -9.24
CA LYS A 55 29.84 2.87 -8.98
C LYS A 55 30.35 1.90 -7.90
N ARG A 56 29.49 1.12 -7.23
CA ARG A 56 29.85 0.21 -6.13
C ARG A 56 29.12 -1.11 -6.25
N LYS A 57 29.79 -2.22 -5.91
CA LYS A 57 29.18 -3.56 -5.90
C LYS A 57 27.94 -3.55 -5.00
N LEU A 58 26.78 -3.93 -5.54
CA LEU A 58 25.57 -4.18 -4.78
C LEU A 58 25.71 -5.50 -4.01
N THR A 59 25.40 -5.50 -2.72
CA THR A 59 25.40 -6.71 -1.88
C THR A 59 23.96 -7.11 -1.56
N GLU A 60 23.73 -8.41 -1.36
CA GLU A 60 22.43 -8.93 -0.90
C GLU A 60 22.00 -8.26 0.40
N SER A 61 22.93 -8.06 1.35
CA SER A 61 22.66 -7.36 2.61
C SER A 61 22.12 -5.94 2.42
N SER A 62 22.60 -5.22 1.39
CA SER A 62 22.12 -3.86 1.11
C SER A 62 20.69 -3.86 0.59
N ILE A 63 20.30 -4.90 -0.14
CA ILE A 63 18.93 -5.07 -0.64
C ILE A 63 18.01 -5.37 0.55
N VAL A 64 18.36 -6.37 1.36
CA VAL A 64 17.58 -6.77 2.55
C VAL A 64 17.36 -5.57 3.49
N GLU A 65 18.45 -4.88 3.87
CA GLU A 65 18.36 -3.70 4.75
C GLU A 65 17.46 -2.60 4.15
N ALA A 66 17.53 -2.38 2.83
CA ALA A 66 16.70 -1.37 2.19
C ALA A 66 15.21 -1.72 2.18
N VAL A 67 14.87 -3.00 1.98
CA VAL A 67 13.49 -3.49 2.03
C VAL A 67 12.95 -3.47 3.47
N GLU A 68 13.73 -3.91 4.45
CA GLU A 68 13.32 -3.85 5.85
C GLU A 68 13.13 -2.40 6.33
N ASN A 69 14.05 -1.50 5.97
CA ASN A 69 13.95 -0.07 6.31
C ASN A 69 12.73 0.60 5.67
N LEU A 70 12.30 0.15 4.49
CA LEU A 70 11.05 0.61 3.91
C LEU A 70 9.87 0.27 4.81
N CYS A 71 9.70 -1.00 5.20
CA CYS A 71 8.57 -1.39 6.03
C CYS A 71 8.62 -0.75 7.43
N ARG A 72 9.81 -0.43 7.98
CA ARG A 72 9.96 0.31 9.25
C ARG A 72 9.70 1.82 9.15
N ASN A 73 9.53 2.38 7.96
CA ASN A 73 9.43 3.82 7.78
C ASN A 73 8.05 4.37 8.19
N GLU A 74 7.88 4.67 9.47
CA GLU A 74 6.64 5.21 10.03
C GLU A 74 6.20 6.52 9.34
N GLU A 75 7.14 7.43 9.07
CA GLU A 75 6.85 8.73 8.43
C GLU A 75 6.20 8.55 7.05
N LEU A 76 6.71 7.62 6.24
CA LEU A 76 6.13 7.27 4.94
C LEU A 76 4.70 6.72 5.11
N TRP A 77 4.48 5.83 6.08
CA TRP A 77 3.17 5.21 6.26
C TRP A 77 2.11 6.18 6.79
N HIS A 78 2.54 7.29 7.40
CA HIS A 78 1.65 8.41 7.74
C HIS A 78 1.10 9.18 6.53
N GLU A 79 1.72 9.04 5.35
CA GLU A 79 1.19 9.61 4.11
C GLU A 79 -0.01 8.83 3.55
N TYR A 80 -0.31 7.66 4.13
CA TYR A 80 -1.43 6.82 3.72
C TYR A 80 -2.64 6.99 4.64
N GLY A 81 -3.82 7.04 4.03
CA GLY A 81 -5.07 7.23 4.72
C GLY A 81 -6.26 7.14 3.78
N LEU A 82 -7.45 7.46 4.27
CA LEU A 82 -8.65 7.43 3.44
C LEU A 82 -8.95 8.79 2.83
N LYS A 83 -9.37 8.79 1.57
CA LYS A 83 -9.90 9.96 0.87
C LYS A 83 -11.24 9.61 0.24
N GLU A 84 -12.17 10.56 0.24
CA GLU A 84 -13.43 10.41 -0.50
C GLU A 84 -13.22 10.79 -1.97
N VAL A 85 -13.54 9.87 -2.87
CA VAL A 85 -13.49 10.04 -4.32
C VAL A 85 -14.80 9.52 -4.89
N ASP A 86 -15.58 10.41 -5.52
CA ASP A 86 -16.91 10.11 -6.09
C ASP A 86 -17.88 9.46 -5.09
N GLY A 87 -17.92 9.98 -3.85
CA GLY A 87 -18.77 9.46 -2.78
C GLY A 87 -18.33 8.10 -2.21
N LYS A 88 -17.12 7.63 -2.54
CA LYS A 88 -16.54 6.39 -2.04
C LYS A 88 -15.23 6.65 -1.32
N LYS A 89 -15.04 6.00 -0.18
CA LYS A 89 -13.75 6.00 0.52
C LYS A 89 -12.76 5.12 -0.24
N LYS A 90 -11.63 5.69 -0.60
CA LYS A 90 -10.49 5.01 -1.24
C LYS A 90 -9.24 5.21 -0.40
N LEU A 91 -8.34 4.24 -0.41
CA LEU A 91 -7.01 4.43 0.14
C LEU A 91 -6.24 5.43 -0.74
N SER A 92 -5.59 6.39 -0.11
CA SER A 92 -4.83 7.49 -0.71
C SER A 92 -3.45 7.51 -0.10
N GLY A 93 -2.44 7.83 -0.91
CA GLY A 93 -1.04 7.95 -0.53
C GLY A 93 -0.14 7.72 -1.74
N PRO A 94 1.19 7.87 -1.58
CA PRO A 94 2.14 7.76 -2.69
C PRO A 94 1.90 6.52 -3.57
N GLY A 95 1.81 6.72 -4.89
CA GLY A 95 1.61 5.63 -5.84
C GLY A 95 0.15 5.18 -6.05
N LEU A 96 -0.83 5.85 -5.43
CA LEU A 96 -2.26 5.57 -5.60
C LEU A 96 -2.99 6.67 -6.35
N ASP A 97 -3.95 6.31 -7.20
CA ASP A 97 -4.73 7.26 -8.00
C ASP A 97 -5.45 8.32 -7.13
N ALA A 98 -5.99 7.89 -5.98
CA ALA A 98 -6.70 8.76 -5.06
C ALA A 98 -5.79 9.83 -4.44
N ASP A 99 -4.48 9.68 -4.47
CA ASP A 99 -3.53 10.67 -3.94
C ASP A 99 -3.62 12.01 -4.67
N SER A 100 -3.78 11.96 -5.99
CA SER A 100 -3.91 13.14 -6.85
C SER A 100 -5.24 13.89 -6.74
N VAL A 101 -6.26 13.27 -6.13
CA VAL A 101 -7.61 13.85 -6.02
C VAL A 101 -7.64 14.89 -4.91
N ILE A 102 -8.19 16.08 -5.20
CA ILE A 102 -8.40 17.12 -4.19
C ILE A 102 -9.50 16.65 -3.24
N GLY A 103 -9.22 16.66 -1.93
CA GLY A 103 -10.20 16.27 -0.93
C GLY A 103 -9.57 16.13 0.46
N MET A 104 -10.43 15.91 1.45
CA MET A 104 -9.97 15.65 2.81
C MET A 104 -9.28 14.29 2.89
N HIS A 105 -7.99 14.30 3.19
CA HIS A 105 -7.20 13.10 3.47
C HIS A 105 -7.28 12.79 4.97
N MET A 106 -7.90 11.67 5.32
CA MET A 106 -8.02 11.18 6.69
C MET A 106 -6.89 10.20 7.01
N SER A 107 -5.71 10.75 7.33
CA SER A 107 -4.58 10.00 7.88
C SER A 107 -4.75 9.77 9.39
N GLY A 108 -3.93 8.90 9.98
CA GLY A 108 -3.86 8.62 11.41
C GLY A 108 -4.71 7.42 11.87
N LYS A 109 -4.82 7.26 13.19
CA LYS A 109 -5.38 6.07 13.87
C LYS A 109 -4.58 4.79 13.54
N HIS A 110 -5.16 3.91 12.73
CA HIS A 110 -4.62 2.59 12.42
C HIS A 110 -4.03 2.49 11.01
N TRP A 111 -4.26 3.45 10.10
CA TRP A 111 -3.80 3.35 8.70
C TRP A 111 -2.29 3.21 8.52
N PRO A 112 -1.44 3.98 9.22
CA PRO A 112 0.01 3.80 9.13
C PRO A 112 0.43 2.40 9.58
N PHE A 113 -0.14 1.93 10.69
CA PHE A 113 0.13 0.58 11.21
C PHE A 113 -0.37 -0.53 10.29
N ARG A 114 -1.52 -0.34 9.62
CA ARG A 114 -2.05 -1.27 8.62
C ARG A 114 -1.14 -1.36 7.41
N MET A 115 -0.65 -0.22 6.91
CA MET A 115 0.29 -0.19 5.78
C MET A 115 1.62 -0.85 6.15
N MET A 116 2.13 -0.57 7.35
CA MET A 116 3.34 -1.19 7.87
C MET A 116 3.20 -2.72 8.02
N ASP A 117 2.13 -3.19 8.67
CA ASP A 117 1.84 -4.63 8.81
C ASP A 117 1.68 -5.30 7.44
N PHE A 118 0.93 -4.66 6.54
CA PHE A 118 0.74 -5.14 5.18
C PHE A 118 2.06 -5.18 4.39
N CYS A 119 2.96 -4.21 4.58
CA CYS A 119 4.28 -4.21 3.96
C CYS A 119 5.05 -5.48 4.34
N TRP A 120 5.15 -5.78 5.64
CA TRP A 120 5.79 -7.00 6.13
C TRP A 120 5.15 -8.27 5.58
N LYS A 121 3.82 -8.31 5.54
CA LYS A 121 3.07 -9.44 4.97
C LYS A 121 3.33 -9.62 3.48
N LEU A 122 3.43 -8.53 2.73
CA LEU A 122 3.65 -8.56 1.29
C LEU A 122 5.06 -9.06 0.94
N ILE A 123 6.08 -8.53 1.60
CA ILE A 123 7.47 -8.93 1.35
C ILE A 123 7.78 -10.32 1.93
N GLY A 124 7.11 -10.73 3.01
CA GLY A 124 7.39 -12.00 3.68
C GLY A 124 7.14 -13.26 2.84
N ASP A 125 6.42 -13.15 1.72
CA ASP A 125 6.13 -14.28 0.83
C ASP A 125 7.26 -14.55 -0.19
N THR A 126 8.19 -13.60 -0.41
CA THR A 126 9.25 -13.64 -1.43
C THR A 126 10.55 -13.05 -0.88
N GLU A 127 11.68 -13.74 -1.05
CA GLU A 127 12.97 -13.24 -0.59
C GLU A 127 13.34 -11.87 -1.21
N ASP A 128 13.92 -10.96 -0.43
CA ASP A 128 14.19 -9.58 -0.86
C ASP A 128 15.09 -9.49 -2.11
N VAL A 129 16.06 -10.40 -2.23
CA VAL A 129 16.93 -10.49 -3.41
C VAL A 129 16.13 -10.90 -4.65
N GLU A 130 15.11 -11.74 -4.49
CA GLU A 130 14.22 -12.15 -5.58
C GLU A 130 13.26 -11.01 -5.95
N LEU A 131 12.73 -10.26 -4.97
CA LEU A 131 11.97 -9.03 -5.22
C LEU A 131 12.77 -8.04 -6.07
N TYR A 132 14.06 -7.86 -5.77
CA TYR A 132 14.93 -7.00 -6.57
C TYR A 132 15.09 -7.52 -8.01
N LYS A 133 15.26 -8.83 -8.22
CA LYS A 133 15.31 -9.40 -9.60
C LYS A 133 14.01 -9.16 -10.35
N ILE A 134 12.86 -9.40 -9.73
CA ILE A 134 11.54 -9.16 -10.32
C ILE A 134 11.38 -7.68 -10.69
N PHE A 135 11.90 -6.77 -9.86
CA PHE A 135 11.97 -5.35 -10.17
C PHE A 135 12.84 -5.07 -11.40
N LYS A 136 14.04 -5.69 -11.52
CA LYS A 136 14.89 -5.54 -12.72
C LYS A 136 14.22 -6.03 -14.00
N GLU A 137 13.28 -6.97 -13.89
CA GLU A 137 12.46 -7.43 -15.02
C GLU A 137 11.26 -6.52 -15.33
N GLY A 138 11.00 -5.48 -14.52
CA GLY A 138 9.86 -4.59 -14.66
C GLY A 138 8.52 -5.27 -14.33
N LYS A 139 8.52 -6.30 -13.49
CA LYS A 139 7.35 -7.14 -13.20
C LYS A 139 6.84 -7.03 -11.77
N LEU A 140 7.40 -6.15 -10.95
CA LEU A 140 7.13 -6.13 -9.50
C LEU A 140 5.64 -6.02 -9.17
N ASN A 141 4.95 -5.03 -9.73
CA ASN A 141 3.52 -4.86 -9.55
C ASN A 141 2.70 -6.06 -10.05
N LYS A 142 3.01 -6.56 -11.25
CA LYS A 142 2.33 -7.73 -11.80
C LYS A 142 2.49 -8.95 -10.90
N THR A 143 3.68 -9.19 -10.39
CA THR A 143 3.98 -10.36 -9.55
C THR A 143 3.38 -10.24 -8.16
N LEU A 144 3.44 -9.06 -7.53
CA LEU A 144 3.01 -8.87 -6.14
C LEU A 144 1.51 -8.61 -6.00
N CYS A 145 0.90 -7.84 -6.91
CA CYS A 145 -0.47 -7.40 -6.74
C CYS A 145 -1.48 -8.16 -7.59
N TYR A 146 -1.10 -8.55 -8.81
CA TYR A 146 -2.00 -9.24 -9.74
C TYR A 146 -1.74 -10.75 -9.82
N GLY A 147 -0.55 -11.21 -9.44
CA GLY A 147 -0.11 -12.60 -9.53
C GLY A 147 0.35 -13.20 -8.19
N GLY A 148 1.13 -14.28 -8.27
CA GLY A 148 1.77 -14.90 -7.11
C GLY A 148 0.85 -15.79 -6.25
N LYS A 149 1.31 -16.10 -5.03
CA LYS A 149 0.56 -16.92 -4.05
C LYS A 149 -0.66 -16.20 -3.49
N ARG A 150 -0.62 -14.86 -3.47
CA ARG A 150 -1.69 -13.98 -3.00
C ARG A 150 -1.91 -12.90 -4.05
N SER A 151 -3.03 -12.98 -4.76
CA SER A 151 -3.46 -11.92 -5.67
C SER A 151 -4.37 -10.96 -4.91
N TYR A 152 -3.92 -9.72 -4.75
CA TYR A 152 -4.66 -8.67 -4.02
C TYR A 152 -5.57 -7.85 -4.95
N CYS A 153 -5.20 -7.78 -6.22
CA CYS A 153 -5.93 -7.06 -7.25
C CYS A 153 -6.55 -8.03 -8.25
N LYS A 154 -7.81 -7.77 -8.61
CA LYS A 154 -8.45 -8.47 -9.73
C LYS A 154 -7.94 -7.85 -11.03
N GLU A 155 -7.51 -8.67 -12.00
CA GLU A 155 -7.29 -8.18 -13.36
C GLU A 155 -8.60 -7.56 -13.87
N GLN A 156 -8.55 -6.32 -14.35
CA GLN A 156 -9.71 -5.73 -15.01
C GLN A 156 -9.95 -6.49 -16.31
N ILE A 157 -10.98 -7.32 -16.34
CA ILE A 157 -11.52 -7.87 -17.58
C ILE A 157 -11.99 -6.67 -18.39
N LYS A 158 -11.22 -6.25 -19.40
CA LYS A 158 -11.69 -5.32 -20.41
C LYS A 158 -12.87 -6.00 -21.12
N THR A 159 -14.08 -5.69 -20.67
CA THR A 159 -15.28 -5.99 -21.45
C THR A 159 -15.33 -4.89 -22.49
N GLU A 160 -14.74 -5.17 -23.66
CA GLU A 160 -14.99 -4.37 -24.86
C GLU A 160 -16.50 -4.45 -25.14
N LEU A 161 -17.18 -3.30 -25.04
CA LEU A 161 -18.51 -3.05 -25.60
C LEU A 161 -18.34 -2.23 -26.87
#